data_AF-A0A2E7UWX3-F1
#
_entry.id   AF-A0A2E7UWX3-F1
#
_cell.length_a   1.000
_cell.length_b   1.000
_cell.length_c   1.000
_cell.angle_alpha   90.00
_cell.angle_beta   90.00
_cell.angle_gamma   90.00
#
_symmetry.space_group_name_H-M   'P 1'
#
loop_
_entity.id
_entity.type
_entity.pdbx_description
1 polymer ?
#
loop_
_entity_poly.entity_id
_entity_poly.type
_entity_poly.pdbx_seq_one_letter_code
_entity_poly.pdbx_strand_id
1 'polypeptide(L)'
;MAARRWVSRLAALTLGLGVLAGAELLLRLANIASGTTWTPPRLVYVVQNGEVQGEFEARSGAHFVSEPRHGRPGVRTSRTYALGSGTGFPVNGSMRDEHFTQEPESNTERYFVLGGSAAMGQAPVAGQSRNRVRAERLPNGVSALPDQHALSGQLEQRLRAAGRTVEVINAGMIAQDSAGVLRIAQEVLQYSPTGLVLYLGNNEGIGLSSGMGEVSVPRMQPVASVLHTLRLYRLLADRLIPAKQRLAEAPTEVVSGLQPEVLGRITLAQWRTAGQPLMNDGTPTDDVYEALLARFEHNLRAIVTAAHARGVRVVIVPTPPHLGYTPFYSSTRPGLSTAELKQLEQLEKESLTALKRGNPERAIRSARAAVALDDSSAKAWFNLGKSLNANGEYASAIDALVLAHSLDLSRKRSQPAFAEIAIQVCADLGCSAASAHEHILETARHDGLAIYESRFGDHEHLHPEGNAWVAAIVSDLLLAEWRKGG
;
A
#
# COMPACT_ATOMS: atom_id res chain seq x y z
N MET A 1 59.89 20.16 26.51
CA MET A 1 58.58 20.14 27.21
C MET A 1 57.44 19.50 26.40
N ALA A 2 57.43 19.55 25.06
CA ALA A 2 56.37 18.94 24.25
C ALA A 2 56.32 17.40 24.32
N ALA A 3 57.46 16.69 24.28
CA ALA A 3 57.50 15.23 24.31
C ALA A 3 56.96 14.61 25.61
N ARG A 4 57.20 15.26 26.77
CA ARG A 4 56.70 14.80 28.08
C ARG A 4 55.17 14.87 28.20
N ARG A 5 54.51 15.76 27.44
CA ARG A 5 53.04 15.86 27.37
C ARG A 5 52.42 14.77 26.49
N TRP A 6 53.17 14.23 25.53
CA TRP A 6 52.70 13.16 24.64
C TRP A 6 52.70 11.80 25.35
N VAL A 7 53.75 11.51 26.12
CA VAL A 7 53.88 10.24 26.87
C VAL A 7 52.82 10.14 27.97
N SER A 8 52.55 11.23 28.69
CA SER A 8 51.50 11.26 29.72
C SER A 8 50.08 11.16 29.14
N ARG A 9 49.85 11.69 27.93
CA ARG A 9 48.59 11.49 27.19
C ARG A 9 48.42 10.05 26.71
N LEU A 10 49.48 9.40 26.25
CA LEU A 10 49.45 8.00 25.85
C LEU A 10 49.18 7.07 27.04
N ALA A 11 49.84 7.34 28.18
CA ALA A 11 49.66 6.58 29.41
C ALA A 11 48.24 6.71 30.00
N ALA A 12 47.66 7.91 29.97
CA ALA A 12 46.27 8.15 30.38
C ALA A 12 45.27 7.44 29.44
N LEU A 13 45.57 7.38 28.14
CA LEU A 13 44.80 6.62 27.15
C LEU A 13 44.84 5.12 27.44
N THR A 14 46.01 4.55 27.73
CA THR A 14 46.14 3.12 28.07
C THR A 14 45.48 2.75 29.39
N LEU A 15 45.55 3.62 30.40
CA LEU A 15 44.89 3.40 31.70
C LEU A 15 43.36 3.49 31.56
N GLY A 16 42.87 4.45 30.77
CA GLY A 16 41.45 4.58 30.43
C GLY A 16 40.90 3.37 29.68
N LEU A 17 41.67 2.84 28.72
CA LEU A 17 41.33 1.62 27.98
C LEU A 17 41.27 0.37 28.87
N GLY A 18 42.15 0.27 29.88
CA GLY A 18 42.16 -0.84 30.84
C GLY A 18 40.95 -0.87 31.78
N VAL A 19 40.52 0.30 32.27
CA VAL A 19 39.33 0.44 33.14
C VAL A 19 38.05 0.09 32.37
N LEU A 20 37.97 0.47 31.10
CA LEU A 20 36.83 0.16 30.22
C LEU A 20 36.72 -1.33 29.91
N ALA A 21 37.84 -2.04 29.77
CA ALA A 21 37.86 -3.49 29.54
C ALA A 21 37.36 -4.29 30.76
N GLY A 22 37.67 -3.85 31.98
CA GLY A 22 37.21 -4.49 33.21
C GLY A 22 35.70 -4.36 33.45
N ALA A 23 35.12 -3.20 33.14
CA ALA A 23 33.68 -2.95 33.30
C ALA A 23 32.82 -3.74 32.29
N GLU A 24 33.31 -3.94 31.07
CA GLU A 24 32.66 -4.74 30.01
C GLU A 24 32.47 -6.20 30.43
N LEU A 25 33.47 -6.81 31.07
CA LEU A 25 33.43 -8.21 31.48
C LEU A 25 32.34 -8.46 32.54
N LEU A 26 32.19 -7.53 33.49
CA LEU A 26 31.19 -7.62 34.57
C LEU A 26 29.75 -7.49 34.05
N LEU A 27 29.50 -6.67 33.03
CA LEU A 27 28.15 -6.46 32.48
C LEU A 27 27.68 -7.63 31.61
N ARG A 28 28.60 -8.31 30.90
CA ARG A 28 28.31 -9.56 30.17
C ARG A 28 27.93 -10.70 31.10
N LEU A 29 28.61 -10.80 32.25
CA LEU A 29 28.30 -11.79 33.28
C LEU A 29 26.94 -11.54 33.95
N ALA A 30 26.36 -10.33 33.83
CA ALA A 30 25.10 -9.95 34.48
C ALA A 30 23.85 -10.01 33.58
N ASN A 31 23.98 -10.27 32.27
CA ASN A 31 22.87 -10.45 31.30
C ASN A 31 21.86 -9.28 31.20
N ILE A 32 22.35 -8.03 31.20
CA ILE A 32 21.52 -6.81 31.31
C ILE A 32 21.11 -6.20 29.93
N ALA A 33 21.41 -6.84 28.78
CA ALA A 33 21.15 -6.24 27.44
C ALA A 33 20.50 -7.22 26.43
N SER A 34 19.19 -7.41 26.51
CA SER A 34 18.36 -8.07 25.48
C SER A 34 17.86 -7.07 24.43
N GLY A 35 18.06 -7.37 23.14
CA GLY A 35 17.92 -6.45 22.01
C GLY A 35 16.50 -6.09 21.57
N THR A 36 15.77 -5.29 22.35
CA THR A 36 14.54 -4.63 21.89
C THR A 36 14.82 -3.15 21.63
N THR A 37 15.05 -2.79 20.37
CA THR A 37 15.30 -1.41 19.92
C THR A 37 14.02 -0.75 19.43
N TRP A 38 13.44 0.05 20.31
CA TRP A 38 12.60 1.26 20.08
C TRP A 38 11.92 1.43 18.71
N THR A 39 10.64 1.06 18.65
CA THR A 39 9.62 1.65 17.76
C THR A 39 9.02 2.86 18.48
N PRO A 40 8.76 4.02 17.82
CA PRO A 40 8.03 5.11 18.45
C PRO A 40 6.66 4.60 18.92
N PRO A 41 6.31 4.70 20.23
CA PRO A 41 4.97 4.39 20.66
C PRO A 41 4.00 5.37 20.00
N ARG A 42 3.14 4.81 19.12
CA ARG A 42 2.17 5.43 18.20
C ARG A 42 2.66 5.66 16.76
N LEU A 43 2.85 4.55 16.03
CA LEU A 43 2.23 4.45 14.71
C LEU A 43 0.72 4.39 14.97
N VAL A 44 -0.05 5.38 14.51
CA VAL A 44 -1.43 5.51 14.95
C VAL A 44 -2.26 4.32 14.47
N TYR A 45 -3.00 3.75 15.43
CA TYR A 45 -3.89 2.57 15.37
C TYR A 45 -3.20 1.20 15.43
N VAL A 46 -2.69 0.85 16.61
CA VAL A 46 -2.51 -0.57 16.98
C VAL A 46 -3.90 -1.14 17.25
N VAL A 47 -4.29 -2.20 16.54
CA VAL A 47 -5.38 -3.09 16.95
C VAL A 47 -4.98 -3.67 18.30
N GLN A 48 -5.53 -3.14 19.39
CA GLN A 48 -5.25 -3.64 20.74
C GLN A 48 -6.52 -4.36 21.22
N ASN A 49 -6.41 -5.66 21.52
CA ASN A 49 -7.56 -6.52 21.89
C ASN A 49 -8.68 -6.58 20.83
N GLY A 50 -8.35 -6.46 19.54
CA GLY A 50 -9.35 -6.47 18.48
C GLY A 50 -10.11 -5.16 18.31
N GLU A 51 -9.64 -4.05 18.88
CA GLU A 51 -10.22 -2.71 18.71
C GLU A 51 -9.22 -1.74 18.07
N VAL A 52 -9.67 -1.03 17.04
CA VAL A 52 -8.91 0.02 16.34
C VAL A 52 -9.05 1.33 17.13
N GLN A 53 -8.05 1.70 17.93
CA GLN A 53 -8.16 2.87 18.83
C GLN A 53 -8.01 4.23 18.14
N GLY A 54 -9.14 4.85 17.77
CA GLY A 54 -9.20 6.27 17.38
C GLY A 54 -9.42 6.52 15.89
N GLU A 55 -9.96 5.54 15.17
CA GLU A 55 -10.48 5.76 13.83
C GLU A 55 -11.36 7.01 13.82
N PHE A 56 -11.16 7.88 12.82
CA PHE A 56 -11.95 9.11 12.68
C PHE A 56 -13.42 8.73 12.46
N GLU A 57 -14.17 8.62 13.56
CA GLU A 57 -15.61 8.85 13.59
C GLU A 57 -15.85 10.36 13.39
N ALA A 58 -15.32 10.93 12.29
CA ALA A 58 -15.92 12.16 11.79
C ALA A 58 -17.39 11.80 11.61
N ARG A 59 -18.30 12.59 12.22
CA ARG A 59 -19.75 12.42 12.16
C ARG A 59 -20.18 12.26 10.70
N SER A 60 -20.13 11.04 10.20
CA SER A 60 -20.38 10.77 8.81
C SER A 60 -21.87 10.82 8.66
N GLY A 61 -22.35 11.78 7.87
CA GLY A 61 -23.73 11.71 7.41
C GLY A 61 -23.95 10.36 6.71
N ALA A 62 -25.20 9.89 6.69
CA ALA A 62 -25.53 8.66 5.99
C ALA A 62 -25.07 8.74 4.52
N HIS A 63 -24.43 7.68 4.04
CA HIS A 63 -24.01 7.57 2.64
C HIS A 63 -25.23 7.52 1.72
N PHE A 64 -26.32 6.95 2.21
CA PHE A 64 -27.60 6.79 1.54
C PHE A 64 -28.75 7.36 2.40
N VAL A 65 -29.74 7.94 1.74
CA VAL A 65 -30.93 8.53 2.39
C VAL A 65 -32.19 8.03 1.73
N SER A 66 -33.28 7.96 2.50
CA SER A 66 -34.60 7.63 1.96
C SER A 66 -35.09 8.74 1.03
N GLU A 67 -35.40 8.39 -0.22
CA GLU A 67 -35.98 9.27 -1.24
C GLU A 67 -37.18 8.53 -1.88
N PRO A 68 -38.43 8.82 -1.49
CA PRO A 68 -39.59 8.13 -2.03
C PRO A 68 -39.69 8.27 -3.55
N ARG A 69 -39.82 7.14 -4.27
CA ARG A 69 -39.95 7.10 -5.72
C ARG A 69 -41.30 6.49 -6.09
N HIS A 70 -42.14 7.24 -6.79
CA HIS A 70 -43.47 6.78 -7.24
C HIS A 70 -44.33 6.13 -6.13
N GLY A 71 -44.27 6.67 -4.90
CA GLY A 71 -45.02 6.14 -3.75
C GLY A 71 -44.43 4.89 -3.10
N ARG A 72 -43.24 4.42 -3.52
CA ARG A 72 -42.49 3.34 -2.88
C ARG A 72 -41.30 3.90 -2.07
N PRO A 73 -40.86 3.20 -0.99
CA PRO A 73 -39.62 3.53 -0.30
C PRO A 73 -38.43 3.39 -1.25
N GLY A 74 -37.88 4.53 -1.69
CA GLY A 74 -36.66 4.60 -2.47
C GLY A 74 -35.49 5.04 -1.60
N VAL A 75 -34.29 4.77 -2.08
CA VAL A 75 -33.01 5.10 -1.46
C VAL A 75 -32.14 5.75 -2.53
N ARG A 76 -31.42 6.78 -2.12
CA ARG A 76 -30.47 7.49 -2.99
C ARG A 76 -29.17 7.74 -2.25
N THR A 77 -28.05 7.77 -2.97
CA THR A 77 -26.83 8.40 -2.46
C THR A 77 -27.15 9.78 -1.89
N SER A 78 -26.70 10.06 -0.67
CA SER A 78 -26.98 11.35 -0.06
C SER A 78 -26.34 12.47 -0.86
N ARG A 79 -27.05 13.60 -0.96
CA ARG A 79 -26.63 14.73 -1.79
C ARG A 79 -25.22 15.20 -1.44
N THR A 80 -24.82 15.09 -0.18
CA THR A 80 -23.49 15.45 0.30
C THR A 80 -22.40 14.60 -0.38
N TYR A 81 -22.56 13.27 -0.45
CA TYR A 81 -21.59 12.41 -1.13
C TYR A 81 -21.71 12.48 -2.66
N ALA A 82 -22.91 12.62 -3.21
CA ALA A 82 -23.09 12.79 -4.66
C ALA A 82 -22.43 14.08 -5.19
N LEU A 83 -22.43 15.16 -4.38
CA LEU A 83 -21.76 16.43 -4.68
C LEU A 83 -20.30 16.49 -4.22
N GLY A 84 -19.78 15.43 -3.58
CA GLY A 84 -18.37 15.36 -3.14
C GLY A 84 -18.00 16.30 -2.01
N SER A 85 -18.98 16.64 -1.19
CA SER A 85 -18.80 17.35 0.08
C SER A 85 -18.96 16.43 1.28
N GLY A 86 -19.05 15.11 1.05
CA GLY A 86 -19.20 14.10 2.09
C GLY A 86 -17.99 14.05 3.01
N THR A 87 -18.19 13.54 4.22
CA THR A 87 -17.07 13.17 5.07
C THR A 87 -16.34 12.01 4.41
N GLY A 88 -15.11 12.23 3.99
CA GLY A 88 -14.25 11.20 3.46
C GLY A 88 -12.85 11.41 3.96
N PHE A 89 -11.98 10.48 3.60
CA PHE A 89 -10.63 10.45 4.11
C PHE A 89 -9.71 9.85 3.03
N PRO A 90 -8.54 10.48 2.76
CA PRO A 90 -8.06 11.79 3.22
C PRO A 90 -8.74 13.00 2.55
N VAL A 91 -9.55 12.79 1.52
CA VAL A 91 -10.30 13.84 0.80
C VAL A 91 -11.80 13.67 1.03
N ASN A 92 -12.58 14.71 0.76
CA ASN A 92 -14.05 14.63 0.88
C ASN A 92 -14.60 13.38 0.20
N GLY A 93 -15.54 12.72 0.87
CA GLY A 93 -16.20 11.53 0.39
C GLY A 93 -17.04 11.88 -0.84
N SER A 94 -16.81 11.16 -1.92
CA SER A 94 -17.55 11.32 -3.17
C SER A 94 -17.92 9.95 -3.71
N MET A 95 -19.21 9.79 -4.02
CA MET A 95 -19.83 8.57 -4.52
C MET A 95 -20.59 8.87 -5.80
N ARG A 96 -20.94 7.81 -6.55
CA ARG A 96 -21.92 7.93 -7.64
C ARG A 96 -23.29 8.28 -7.08
N ASP A 97 -24.08 8.97 -7.89
CA ASP A 97 -25.45 9.34 -7.57
C ASP A 97 -26.41 8.19 -7.89
N GLU A 98 -26.42 7.19 -7.02
CA GLU A 98 -27.20 5.96 -7.19
C GLU A 98 -28.63 6.15 -6.70
N HIS A 99 -29.59 5.51 -7.36
CA HIS A 99 -31.00 5.48 -6.98
C HIS A 99 -31.55 4.06 -7.07
N PHE A 100 -32.06 3.53 -5.96
CA PHE A 100 -32.58 2.16 -5.87
C PHE A 100 -33.74 2.07 -4.88
N THR A 101 -34.39 0.92 -4.76
CA THR A 101 -35.48 0.68 -3.80
C THR A 101 -34.94 0.13 -2.48
N GLN A 102 -35.63 0.35 -1.36
CA GLN A 102 -35.19 -0.20 -0.06
C GLN A 102 -34.97 -1.72 -0.12
N GLU A 103 -35.92 -2.44 -0.74
CA GLU A 103 -35.84 -3.87 -1.04
C GLU A 103 -35.73 -4.09 -2.55
N PRO A 104 -34.97 -5.10 -3.02
CA PRO A 104 -34.93 -5.44 -4.44
C PRO A 104 -36.30 -5.89 -4.95
N GLU A 105 -36.49 -5.83 -6.27
CA GLU A 105 -37.66 -6.45 -6.90
C GLU A 105 -37.69 -7.97 -6.66
N SER A 106 -38.88 -8.56 -6.71
CA SER A 106 -39.05 -10.00 -6.51
C SER A 106 -38.18 -10.80 -7.49
N ASN A 107 -37.45 -11.79 -6.99
CA ASN A 107 -36.49 -12.61 -7.73
C ASN A 107 -35.28 -11.85 -8.33
N THR A 108 -34.99 -10.63 -7.86
CA THR A 108 -33.78 -9.88 -8.25
C THR A 108 -32.71 -10.01 -7.17
N GLU A 109 -31.52 -10.47 -7.56
CA GLU A 109 -30.36 -10.45 -6.66
C GLU A 109 -29.72 -9.05 -6.65
N ARG A 110 -29.43 -8.53 -5.46
CA ARG A 110 -28.79 -7.22 -5.28
C ARG A 110 -27.34 -7.37 -4.86
N TYR A 111 -26.43 -6.80 -5.63
CA TYR A 111 -25.01 -6.74 -5.26
C TYR A 111 -24.57 -5.30 -5.04
N PHE A 112 -23.84 -5.03 -3.97
CA PHE A 112 -23.13 -3.75 -3.81
C PHE A 112 -21.65 -3.95 -4.14
N VAL A 113 -21.14 -3.13 -5.07
CA VAL A 113 -19.70 -3.01 -5.31
C VAL A 113 -19.15 -1.95 -4.36
N LEU A 114 -18.21 -2.34 -3.52
CA LEU A 114 -17.62 -1.53 -2.46
C LEU A 114 -16.10 -1.41 -2.66
N GLY A 115 -15.54 -0.26 -2.29
CA GLY A 115 -14.12 0.00 -2.40
C GLY A 115 -13.78 1.48 -2.50
N GLY A 116 -12.52 1.74 -2.84
CA GLY A 116 -11.99 3.08 -3.09
C GLY A 116 -12.40 3.68 -4.45
N SER A 117 -11.65 4.67 -4.90
CA SER A 117 -11.80 5.30 -6.22
C SER A 117 -11.79 4.30 -7.38
N ALA A 118 -10.99 3.25 -7.27
CA ALA A 118 -10.91 2.19 -8.28
C ALA A 118 -12.22 1.40 -8.41
N ALA A 119 -12.92 1.09 -7.30
CA ALA A 119 -14.22 0.41 -7.32
C ALA A 119 -15.36 1.33 -7.78
N MET A 120 -15.29 2.62 -7.42
CA MET A 120 -16.19 3.66 -7.93
C MET A 120 -16.11 3.80 -9.47
N GLY A 121 -15.00 3.37 -10.06
CA GLY A 121 -14.74 3.49 -11.49
C GLY A 121 -14.21 4.87 -11.86
N GLN A 122 -13.41 5.49 -10.98
CA GLN A 122 -12.71 6.73 -11.31
C GLN A 122 -11.85 6.52 -12.56
N ALA A 123 -11.99 7.43 -13.51
CA ALA A 123 -11.21 7.39 -14.74
C ALA A 123 -9.74 7.71 -14.41
N PRO A 124 -8.78 7.05 -15.10
CA PRO A 124 -7.37 7.32 -14.89
C PRO A 124 -7.04 8.81 -15.06
N VAL A 125 -6.22 9.35 -14.17
CA VAL A 125 -5.80 10.76 -14.23
C VAL A 125 -4.95 10.94 -15.49
N ALA A 126 -5.37 11.87 -16.37
CA ALA A 126 -4.88 11.99 -17.74
C ALA A 126 -3.34 11.90 -17.87
N GLY A 127 -2.86 10.93 -18.63
CA GLY A 127 -1.44 10.75 -18.93
C GLY A 127 -1.12 9.78 -20.06
N GLN A 128 -1.78 8.61 -20.15
CA GLN A 128 -1.39 7.58 -21.13
C GLN A 128 -2.53 6.66 -21.65
N SER A 129 -3.81 7.04 -21.59
CA SER A 129 -4.86 6.18 -22.16
C SER A 129 -4.91 6.30 -23.69
N ARG A 130 -4.58 5.20 -24.40
CA ARG A 130 -4.84 5.08 -25.86
C ARG A 130 -6.33 4.87 -26.17
N ASN A 131 -7.12 4.41 -25.19
CA ASN A 131 -8.55 4.15 -25.35
C ASN A 131 -9.41 5.33 -24.88
N ARG A 132 -10.07 5.96 -25.85
CA ARG A 132 -10.90 7.18 -25.74
C ARG A 132 -12.30 6.89 -25.19
N VAL A 133 -12.45 6.17 -24.06
CA VAL A 133 -13.75 6.22 -23.37
C VAL A 133 -13.85 7.59 -22.71
N ARG A 134 -14.84 8.39 -23.12
CA ARG A 134 -15.08 9.71 -22.56
C ARG A 134 -15.56 9.54 -21.13
N ALA A 135 -14.69 9.89 -20.17
CA ALA A 135 -15.06 9.94 -18.78
C ALA A 135 -16.23 10.93 -18.59
N GLU A 136 -17.18 10.55 -17.74
CA GLU A 136 -18.22 11.45 -17.26
C GLU A 136 -17.68 12.25 -16.08
N ARG A 137 -18.08 13.52 -16.00
CA ARG A 137 -17.76 14.33 -14.84
C ARG A 137 -18.91 14.20 -13.86
N LEU A 138 -18.65 13.55 -12.73
CA LEU A 138 -19.62 13.48 -11.66
C LEU A 138 -19.86 14.89 -11.05
N PRO A 139 -20.99 15.14 -10.39
CA PRO A 139 -21.31 16.45 -9.81
C PRO A 139 -20.25 16.98 -8.83
N ASN A 140 -19.50 16.08 -8.21
CA ASN A 140 -18.34 16.34 -7.34
C ASN A 140 -17.06 16.78 -8.06
N GLY A 141 -17.06 16.81 -9.39
CA GLY A 141 -15.92 17.20 -10.22
C GLY A 141 -14.93 16.07 -10.56
N VAL A 142 -15.08 14.88 -9.97
CA VAL A 142 -14.30 13.68 -10.29
C VAL A 142 -14.69 13.16 -11.66
N SER A 143 -13.69 12.77 -12.45
CA SER A 143 -13.91 12.06 -13.71
C SER A 143 -14.06 10.57 -13.44
N ALA A 144 -15.22 10.00 -13.77
CA ALA A 144 -15.49 8.58 -13.66
C ALA A 144 -15.72 7.98 -15.06
N LEU A 145 -15.49 6.68 -15.22
CA LEU A 145 -15.96 5.96 -16.39
C LEU A 145 -17.50 5.94 -16.37
N PRO A 146 -18.19 5.96 -17.52
CA PRO A 146 -19.62 5.63 -17.54
C PRO A 146 -19.84 4.26 -16.86
N ASP A 147 -20.94 4.09 -16.13
CA ASP A 147 -21.14 2.91 -15.26
C ASP A 147 -21.01 1.57 -16.02
N GLN A 148 -21.51 1.50 -17.26
CA GLN A 148 -21.35 0.35 -18.18
C GLN A 148 -19.89 -0.07 -18.44
N HIS A 149 -18.92 0.80 -18.18
CA HIS A 149 -17.48 0.55 -18.30
C HIS A 149 -16.77 0.42 -16.94
N ALA A 150 -17.46 0.74 -15.84
CA ALA A 150 -16.98 0.51 -14.49
C ALA A 150 -17.20 -0.95 -14.08
N LEU A 151 -16.58 -1.36 -12.97
CA LEU A 151 -16.70 -2.71 -12.42
C LEU A 151 -18.16 -3.13 -12.20
N SER A 152 -19.00 -2.22 -11.68
CA SER A 152 -20.44 -2.44 -11.46
C SER A 152 -21.19 -2.84 -12.72
N GLY A 153 -21.17 -2.00 -13.75
CA GLY A 153 -21.89 -2.28 -15.00
C GLY A 153 -21.31 -3.47 -15.77
N GLN A 154 -19.98 -3.66 -15.76
CA GLN A 154 -19.35 -4.84 -16.36
C GLN A 154 -19.76 -6.14 -15.64
N LEU A 155 -19.81 -6.13 -14.31
CA LEU A 155 -20.26 -7.27 -13.52
C LEU A 155 -21.73 -7.58 -13.78
N GLU A 156 -22.59 -6.55 -13.78
CA GLU A 156 -24.01 -6.70 -14.06
C GLU A 156 -24.25 -7.34 -15.43
N GLN A 157 -23.57 -6.84 -16.47
CA GLN A 157 -23.68 -7.38 -17.83
C GLN A 157 -23.31 -8.87 -17.86
N ARG A 158 -22.24 -9.26 -17.18
CA ARG A 158 -21.78 -10.66 -17.13
C ARG A 158 -22.76 -11.58 -16.40
N LEU A 159 -23.28 -11.15 -15.25
CA LEU A 159 -24.26 -11.93 -14.49
C LEU A 159 -25.59 -12.08 -15.27
N ARG A 160 -26.07 -11.00 -15.92
CA ARG A 160 -27.24 -11.05 -16.79
C ARG A 160 -27.03 -11.99 -17.98
N ALA A 161 -25.85 -11.96 -18.61
CA ALA A 161 -25.50 -12.88 -19.69
C ALA A 161 -25.45 -14.35 -19.23
N ALA A 162 -25.18 -14.59 -17.94
CA ALA A 162 -25.29 -15.90 -17.30
C ALA A 162 -26.73 -16.29 -16.89
N GLY A 163 -27.74 -15.54 -17.34
CA GLY A 163 -29.16 -15.84 -17.12
C GLY A 163 -29.71 -15.39 -15.76
N ARG A 164 -29.05 -14.42 -15.12
CA ARG A 164 -29.45 -13.94 -13.79
C ARG A 164 -30.23 -12.65 -13.85
N THR A 165 -31.21 -12.55 -12.96
CA THR A 165 -31.92 -11.30 -12.69
C THR A 165 -31.21 -10.61 -11.54
N VAL A 166 -30.42 -9.60 -11.86
CA VAL A 166 -29.60 -8.89 -10.86
C VAL A 166 -29.72 -7.38 -11.00
N GLU A 167 -29.45 -6.67 -9.92
CA GLU A 167 -29.07 -5.26 -9.90
C GLU A 167 -27.70 -5.15 -9.21
N VAL A 168 -26.80 -4.34 -9.77
CA VAL A 168 -25.47 -4.10 -9.19
C VAL A 168 -25.35 -2.61 -8.90
N ILE A 169 -25.29 -2.26 -7.62
CA ILE A 169 -25.23 -0.87 -7.14
C ILE A 169 -23.77 -0.53 -6.83
N ASN A 170 -23.26 0.56 -7.41
CA ASN A 170 -21.90 1.01 -7.15
C ASN A 170 -21.87 1.92 -5.91
N ALA A 171 -21.47 1.35 -4.78
CA ALA A 171 -21.26 2.05 -3.52
C ALA A 171 -19.76 2.30 -3.25
N GLY A 172 -18.93 2.35 -4.30
CA GLY A 172 -17.54 2.79 -4.20
C GLY A 172 -17.45 4.26 -3.85
N MET A 173 -16.49 4.61 -2.99
CA MET A 173 -16.23 5.99 -2.58
C MET A 173 -14.76 6.34 -2.79
N ILE A 174 -14.47 7.56 -3.23
CA ILE A 174 -13.09 7.96 -3.49
C ILE A 174 -12.21 7.86 -2.24
N ALA A 175 -10.94 7.50 -2.47
CA ALA A 175 -9.86 7.49 -1.49
C ALA A 175 -10.05 6.59 -0.25
N GLN A 176 -11.06 5.71 -0.24
CA GLN A 176 -11.31 4.83 0.92
C GLN A 176 -10.26 3.74 1.06
N ASP A 177 -9.79 3.56 2.29
CA ASP A 177 -9.14 2.36 2.80
C ASP A 177 -10.18 1.35 3.31
N SER A 178 -9.72 0.21 3.81
CA SER A 178 -10.54 -0.91 4.30
C SER A 178 -11.49 -0.52 5.44
N ALA A 179 -11.13 0.48 6.24
CA ALA A 179 -11.94 0.95 7.35
C ALA A 179 -13.08 1.86 6.86
N GLY A 180 -12.80 2.71 5.87
CA GLY A 180 -13.83 3.42 5.12
C GLY A 180 -14.83 2.49 4.43
N VAL A 181 -14.32 1.42 3.81
CA VAL A 181 -15.15 0.39 3.18
C VAL A 181 -16.02 -0.34 4.22
N LEU A 182 -15.48 -0.63 5.42
CA LEU A 182 -16.24 -1.25 6.51
C LEU A 182 -17.47 -0.42 6.90
N ARG A 183 -17.34 0.91 7.03
CA ARG A 183 -18.47 1.78 7.36
C ARG A 183 -19.56 1.75 6.29
N ILE A 184 -19.18 1.81 5.01
CA ILE A 184 -20.14 1.71 3.90
C ILE A 184 -20.79 0.32 3.90
N ALA A 185 -20.02 -0.75 4.09
CA ALA A 185 -20.53 -2.11 4.16
C ALA A 185 -21.59 -2.26 5.27
N GLN A 186 -21.33 -1.75 6.47
CA GLN A 186 -22.29 -1.77 7.58
C GLN A 186 -23.60 -1.06 7.24
N GLU A 187 -23.52 0.08 6.53
CA GLU A 187 -24.71 0.82 6.11
C GLU A 187 -25.51 0.08 5.03
N VAL A 188 -24.86 -0.45 3.99
CA VAL A 188 -25.58 -1.07 2.86
C VAL A 188 -26.25 -2.39 3.21
N LEU A 189 -25.81 -3.04 4.29
CA LEU A 189 -26.41 -4.27 4.81
C LEU A 189 -27.89 -4.12 5.22
N GLN A 190 -28.39 -2.90 5.44
CA GLN A 190 -29.80 -2.65 5.72
C GLN A 190 -30.69 -2.62 4.47
N TYR A 191 -30.10 -2.63 3.27
CA TYR A 191 -30.81 -2.55 1.98
C TYR A 191 -30.92 -3.92 1.29
N SER A 192 -31.06 -4.98 2.09
CA SER A 192 -31.25 -6.37 1.67
C SER A 192 -30.37 -6.83 0.50
N PRO A 193 -29.04 -6.65 0.60
CA PRO A 193 -28.14 -7.16 -0.43
C PRO A 193 -28.15 -8.68 -0.45
N THR A 194 -28.08 -9.24 -1.64
CA THR A 194 -27.75 -10.65 -1.85
C THR A 194 -26.26 -10.91 -1.66
N GLY A 195 -25.41 -9.96 -2.03
CA GLY A 195 -23.98 -10.04 -1.78
C GLY A 195 -23.24 -8.70 -1.82
N LEU A 196 -22.03 -8.69 -1.24
CA LEU A 196 -21.08 -7.59 -1.30
C LEU A 196 -19.88 -8.00 -2.15
N VAL A 197 -19.44 -7.11 -3.04
CA VAL A 197 -18.24 -7.27 -3.86
C VAL A 197 -17.24 -6.21 -3.42
N LEU A 198 -16.14 -6.64 -2.78
CA LEU A 198 -15.10 -5.75 -2.28
C LEU A 198 -13.92 -5.67 -3.26
N TYR A 199 -13.64 -4.48 -3.81
CA TYR A 199 -12.47 -4.19 -4.62
C TYR A 199 -11.66 -3.05 -3.99
N LEU A 200 -10.68 -3.40 -3.15
CA LEU A 200 -10.04 -2.49 -2.18
C LEU A 200 -8.56 -2.80 -1.91
N GLY A 201 -7.87 -1.93 -1.17
CA GLY A 201 -6.47 -2.12 -0.73
C GLY A 201 -5.49 -1.05 -1.26
N ASN A 202 -5.86 -0.28 -2.28
CA ASN A 202 -4.97 0.73 -2.87
C ASN A 202 -4.75 1.97 -1.99
N ASN A 203 -5.57 2.20 -0.97
CA ASN A 203 -5.46 3.36 -0.08
C ASN A 203 -4.99 3.01 1.34
N GLU A 204 -4.63 1.76 1.67
CA GLU A 204 -4.27 1.40 3.05
C GLU A 204 -3.09 2.24 3.58
N GLY A 205 -2.05 2.45 2.77
CA GLY A 205 -0.91 3.28 3.12
C GLY A 205 -1.28 4.74 3.36
N ILE A 206 -2.12 5.31 2.48
CA ILE A 206 -2.61 6.69 2.61
C ILE A 206 -3.49 6.83 3.85
N GLY A 207 -4.36 5.85 4.09
CA GLY A 207 -5.22 5.78 5.25
C GLY A 207 -4.41 5.76 6.55
N LEU A 208 -3.41 4.88 6.62
CA LEU A 208 -2.52 4.77 7.77
C LEU A 208 -1.73 6.06 8.01
N SER A 209 -1.10 6.63 6.96
CA SER A 209 -0.33 7.87 7.09
C SER A 209 -1.16 9.05 7.57
N SER A 210 -2.43 9.08 7.19
CA SER A 210 -3.33 10.18 7.52
C SER A 210 -3.88 10.04 8.95
N GLY A 211 -4.04 8.80 9.44
CA GLY A 211 -4.41 8.51 10.83
C GLY A 211 -3.32 8.92 11.82
N MET A 212 -2.07 8.98 11.36
CA MET A 212 -0.88 9.19 12.17
C MET A 212 -0.70 10.56 12.81
N GLY A 213 -1.44 11.58 12.40
CA GLY A 213 -1.26 12.95 12.92
C GLY A 213 0.16 13.48 12.69
N GLU A 214 0.64 14.35 13.59
CA GLU A 214 2.02 14.86 13.58
C GLU A 214 2.99 13.84 14.18
N VAL A 215 3.71 13.10 13.33
CA VAL A 215 4.71 12.11 13.80
C VAL A 215 6.07 12.76 13.90
N SER A 216 6.61 12.79 15.12
CA SER A 216 8.00 13.17 15.37
C SER A 216 8.94 12.04 14.94
N VAL A 217 9.62 12.21 13.79
CA VAL A 217 10.72 11.32 13.39
C VAL A 217 12.06 11.95 13.82
N PRO A 218 13.07 11.18 14.23
CA PRO A 218 14.38 11.74 14.55
C PRO A 218 14.99 12.47 13.33
N ARG A 219 15.29 13.77 13.43
CA ARG A 219 16.00 14.53 12.39
C ARG A 219 17.46 14.10 12.43
N MET A 220 17.86 13.29 11.46
CA MET A 220 19.27 12.89 11.34
C MET A 220 20.05 13.99 10.62
N GLN A 221 21.04 14.58 11.29
CA GLN A 221 21.90 15.58 10.67
C GLN A 221 22.78 14.95 9.57
N PRO A 222 22.95 15.61 8.41
CA PRO A 222 23.76 15.12 7.29
C PRO A 222 25.20 14.73 7.68
N VAL A 223 25.77 15.36 8.70
CA VAL A 223 27.15 15.15 9.16
C VAL A 223 27.35 13.78 9.83
N ALA A 224 26.33 13.22 10.50
CA ALA A 224 26.41 11.89 11.10
C ALA A 224 26.58 10.80 10.03
N SER A 225 25.92 10.95 8.87
CA SER A 225 26.00 9.98 7.78
C SER A 225 27.42 9.79 7.22
N VAL A 226 28.21 10.87 7.16
CA VAL A 226 29.62 10.82 6.73
C VAL A 226 30.50 10.15 7.78
N LEU A 227 30.27 10.41 9.07
CA LEU A 227 31.04 9.78 10.15
C LEU A 227 30.75 8.27 10.27
N HIS A 228 29.51 7.84 9.99
CA HIS A 228 29.12 6.43 9.94
C HIS A 228 29.79 5.63 8.80
N THR A 229 30.42 6.28 7.81
CA THR A 229 31.24 5.57 6.82
C THR A 229 32.57 5.07 7.41
N LEU A 230 33.06 5.70 8.48
CA LEU A 230 34.32 5.36 9.14
C LEU A 230 34.14 4.18 10.11
N ARG A 231 34.88 3.09 9.89
CA ARG A 231 34.76 1.83 10.65
C ARG A 231 35.04 2.00 12.15
N LEU A 232 36.00 2.85 12.51
CA LEU A 232 36.36 3.16 13.90
C LEU A 232 35.32 4.05 14.58
N TYR A 233 34.71 4.98 13.86
CA TYR A 233 33.60 5.79 14.38
C TYR A 233 32.37 4.93 14.64
N ARG A 234 32.02 3.97 13.77
CA ARG A 234 30.91 3.02 14.02
C ARG A 234 31.10 2.23 15.32
N LEU A 235 32.32 1.73 15.56
CA LEU A 235 32.66 1.01 16.79
C LEU A 235 32.68 1.90 18.04
N LEU A 236 33.12 3.15 17.92
CA LEU A 236 33.21 4.12 19.03
C LEU A 236 31.86 4.79 19.33
N ALA A 237 31.08 5.14 18.31
CA ALA A 237 29.75 5.72 18.46
C ALA A 237 28.80 4.73 19.15
N ASP A 238 28.89 3.43 18.87
CA ASP A 238 28.08 2.36 19.51
C ASP A 238 28.40 2.12 20.98
N ARG A 239 29.52 2.63 21.49
CA ARG A 239 29.96 2.41 22.89
C ARG A 239 30.12 3.69 23.70
N LEU A 240 30.31 4.86 23.08
CA LEU A 240 30.59 6.14 23.76
C LEU A 240 29.38 7.07 23.86
N ILE A 241 28.31 6.84 23.11
CA ILE A 241 27.08 7.60 23.24
C ILE A 241 26.12 6.74 24.10
N PRO A 242 25.85 7.12 25.36
CA PRO A 242 24.84 6.43 26.16
C PRO A 242 23.56 6.26 25.33
N ALA A 243 22.87 5.12 25.41
CA ALA A 243 21.55 4.99 24.78
C ALA A 243 20.66 6.19 25.17
N LYS A 244 20.75 6.67 26.43
CA LYS A 244 20.08 7.88 26.92
C LYS A 244 20.50 9.23 26.30
N GLN A 245 21.65 9.32 25.65
CA GLN A 245 22.12 10.52 24.92
C GLN A 245 22.09 10.37 23.38
N ARG A 246 21.97 9.15 22.85
CA ARG A 246 21.35 8.94 21.52
C ARG A 246 19.85 9.28 21.56
N LEU A 247 19.23 9.09 22.73
CA LEU A 247 17.86 9.46 23.10
C LEU A 247 17.72 10.90 23.63
N ALA A 248 18.80 11.67 23.81
CA ALA A 248 18.71 13.06 24.24
C ALA A 248 18.55 13.94 22.99
N GLU A 249 17.30 14.12 22.59
CA GLU A 249 16.84 15.17 21.68
C GLU A 249 17.70 15.30 20.41
N ALA A 250 17.81 14.21 19.63
CA ALA A 250 17.90 14.44 18.19
C ALA A 250 16.68 15.32 17.85
N PRO A 251 16.85 16.53 17.29
CA PRO A 251 15.71 17.39 16.99
C PRO A 251 14.73 16.52 16.23
N THR A 252 13.51 16.33 16.72
CA THR A 252 12.54 15.57 15.94
C THR A 252 12.05 16.48 14.83
N GLU A 253 11.95 15.96 13.62
CA GLU A 253 11.17 16.61 12.59
C GLU A 253 9.76 16.07 12.73
N VAL A 254 8.80 16.96 12.95
CA VAL A 254 7.40 16.61 12.79
C VAL A 254 7.17 16.38 11.30
N VAL A 255 6.98 15.12 10.92
CA VAL A 255 6.49 14.78 9.60
C VAL A 255 4.99 14.90 9.66
N SER A 256 4.48 15.99 9.09
CA SER A 256 3.05 16.20 8.85
C SER A 256 2.79 16.11 7.35
N GLY A 257 1.75 15.36 6.96
CA GLY A 257 1.32 15.32 5.56
C GLY A 257 0.50 14.08 5.18
N LEU A 258 -0.34 14.25 4.16
CA LEU A 258 -1.18 13.21 3.54
C LEU A 258 -0.45 12.50 2.39
N GLN A 259 0.89 12.46 2.43
CA GLN A 259 1.71 12.12 1.27
C GLN A 259 2.48 10.79 1.45
N PRO A 260 2.72 10.04 0.36
CA PRO A 260 3.52 8.80 0.32
C PRO A 260 4.87 8.88 1.05
N GLU A 261 5.38 10.10 1.25
CA GLU A 261 6.64 10.37 1.92
C GLU A 261 6.64 10.08 3.43
N VAL A 262 5.49 10.16 4.10
CA VAL A 262 5.41 10.01 5.57
C VAL A 262 5.80 8.61 6.01
N LEU A 263 5.13 7.59 5.44
CA LEU A 263 5.46 6.20 5.70
C LEU A 263 6.90 5.88 5.25
N GLY A 264 7.29 6.41 4.09
CA GLY A 264 8.64 6.23 3.56
C GLY A 264 9.73 6.72 4.51
N ARG A 265 9.55 7.89 5.13
CA ARG A 265 10.47 8.45 6.13
C ARG A 265 10.50 7.62 7.41
N ILE A 266 9.37 7.08 7.85
CA ILE A 266 9.29 6.25 9.06
C ILE A 266 9.98 4.91 8.85
N THR A 267 9.64 4.19 7.78
CA THR A 267 10.29 2.92 7.45
C THR A 267 11.79 3.14 7.24
N LEU A 268 12.20 4.22 6.58
CA LEU A 268 13.63 4.57 6.46
C LEU A 268 14.29 4.81 7.83
N ALA A 269 13.62 5.48 8.76
CA ALA A 269 14.14 5.66 10.11
C ALA A 269 14.32 4.33 10.84
N GLN A 270 13.42 3.37 10.65
CA GLN A 270 13.55 2.01 11.20
C GLN A 270 14.76 1.27 10.59
N TRP A 271 14.92 1.30 9.26
CA TRP A 271 16.09 0.73 8.59
C TRP A 271 17.41 1.31 9.11
N ARG A 272 17.45 2.63 9.31
CA ARG A 272 18.64 3.34 9.81
C ARG A 272 18.94 2.99 11.27
N THR A 273 17.90 2.81 12.08
CA THR A 273 18.01 2.39 13.48
C THR A 273 18.51 0.95 13.59
N ALA A 274 18.01 0.06 12.73
CA ALA A 274 18.45 -1.34 12.66
C ALA A 274 19.84 -1.52 12.04
N GLY A 275 20.35 -0.50 11.34
CA GLY A 275 21.62 -0.55 10.61
C GLY A 275 21.58 -1.37 9.31
N GLN A 276 20.40 -1.84 8.91
CA GLN A 276 20.16 -2.63 7.69
C GLN A 276 18.72 -2.47 7.21
N PRO A 277 18.42 -2.74 5.92
CA PRO A 277 17.03 -2.86 5.45
C PRO A 277 16.25 -3.91 6.24
N LEU A 278 14.99 -3.62 6.57
CA LEU A 278 14.07 -4.54 7.24
C LEU A 278 13.27 -5.34 6.21
N MET A 279 13.91 -6.38 5.67
CA MET A 279 13.37 -7.27 4.66
C MET A 279 13.77 -8.72 4.98
N ASN A 280 12.89 -9.67 4.68
CA ASN A 280 13.17 -11.11 4.73
C ASN A 280 12.67 -11.77 3.44
N ASP A 281 13.56 -12.42 2.69
CA ASP A 281 13.26 -13.08 1.41
C ASP A 281 12.44 -12.22 0.41
N GLY A 282 12.73 -10.91 0.35
CA GLY A 282 12.03 -9.97 -0.54
C GLY A 282 10.70 -9.42 0.00
N THR A 283 10.29 -9.85 1.20
CA THR A 283 9.12 -9.35 1.92
C THR A 283 9.54 -8.35 2.99
N PRO A 284 8.85 -7.20 3.14
CA PRO A 284 9.14 -6.27 4.21
C PRO A 284 8.81 -6.83 5.59
N THR A 285 9.58 -6.42 6.61
CA THR A 285 9.38 -6.81 8.01
C THR A 285 9.39 -5.59 8.95
N ASP A 286 9.12 -4.41 8.40
CA ASP A 286 9.07 -3.16 9.15
C ASP A 286 7.68 -2.94 9.77
N ASP A 287 7.62 -2.20 10.89
CA ASP A 287 6.38 -2.08 11.66
C ASP A 287 5.24 -1.41 10.87
N VAL A 288 5.56 -0.59 9.86
CA VAL A 288 4.54 0.03 9.01
C VAL A 288 3.86 -1.04 8.15
N TYR A 289 4.64 -1.97 7.60
CA TYR A 289 4.10 -3.07 6.80
C TYR A 289 3.19 -3.97 7.63
N GLU A 290 3.65 -4.41 8.80
CA GLU A 290 2.86 -5.26 9.71
C GLU A 290 1.55 -4.58 10.15
N ALA A 291 1.60 -3.27 10.47
CA ALA A 291 0.41 -2.52 10.85
C ALA A 291 -0.63 -2.44 9.70
N LEU A 292 -0.17 -2.29 8.45
CA LEU A 292 -1.07 -2.29 7.29
C LEU A 292 -1.78 -3.63 7.13
N LEU A 293 -1.04 -4.74 7.23
CA LEU A 293 -1.59 -6.08 7.09
C LEU A 293 -2.62 -6.39 8.19
N ALA A 294 -2.27 -6.13 9.46
CA ALA A 294 -3.14 -6.39 10.60
C ALA A 294 -4.44 -5.57 10.53
N ARG A 295 -4.35 -4.29 10.15
CA ARG A 295 -5.54 -3.43 9.99
C ARG A 295 -6.43 -3.92 8.86
N PHE A 296 -5.85 -4.28 7.72
CA PHE A 296 -6.59 -4.80 6.57
C PHE A 296 -7.34 -6.09 6.92
N GLU A 297 -6.66 -7.05 7.55
CA GLU A 297 -7.27 -8.31 8.02
C GLU A 297 -8.44 -8.05 8.98
N HIS A 298 -8.22 -7.20 10.00
CA HIS A 298 -9.24 -6.88 10.98
C HIS A 298 -10.52 -6.34 10.32
N ASN A 299 -10.38 -5.37 9.41
CA ASN A 299 -11.51 -4.76 8.73
C ASN A 299 -12.23 -5.74 7.80
N LEU A 300 -11.50 -6.59 7.07
CA LEU A 300 -12.13 -7.64 6.25
C LEU A 300 -12.93 -8.62 7.10
N ARG A 301 -12.37 -9.10 8.22
CA ARG A 301 -13.08 -10.00 9.15
C ARG A 301 -14.35 -9.34 9.69
N ALA A 302 -14.30 -8.05 10.03
CA ALA A 302 -15.47 -7.30 10.49
C ALA A 302 -16.56 -7.19 9.41
N ILE A 303 -16.19 -6.89 8.15
CA ILE A 303 -17.14 -6.83 7.03
C ILE A 303 -17.81 -8.20 6.82
N VAL A 304 -17.01 -9.26 6.72
CA VAL A 304 -17.50 -10.62 6.45
C VAL A 304 -18.42 -11.10 7.57
N THR A 305 -18.03 -10.88 8.83
CA THR A 305 -18.86 -11.24 9.99
C THR A 305 -20.19 -10.51 9.99
N ALA A 306 -20.19 -9.19 9.73
CA ALA A 306 -21.41 -8.39 9.68
C ALA A 306 -22.35 -8.79 8.54
N ALA A 307 -21.80 -9.20 7.39
CA ALA A 307 -22.53 -9.69 6.24
C ALA A 307 -23.15 -11.08 6.50
N HIS A 308 -22.38 -12.02 7.04
CA HIS A 308 -22.86 -13.37 7.35
C HIS A 308 -23.95 -13.38 8.42
N ALA A 309 -23.89 -12.47 9.40
CA ALA A 309 -24.96 -12.29 10.39
C ALA A 309 -26.32 -11.95 9.76
N ARG A 310 -26.34 -11.52 8.49
CA ARG A 310 -27.54 -11.20 7.70
C ARG A 310 -27.74 -12.14 6.50
N GLY A 311 -26.97 -13.22 6.40
CA GLY A 311 -27.03 -14.16 5.27
C GLY A 311 -26.55 -13.57 3.94
N VAL A 312 -25.73 -12.52 3.97
CA VAL A 312 -25.23 -11.81 2.78
C VAL A 312 -23.89 -12.42 2.35
N ARG A 313 -23.76 -12.77 1.07
CA ARG A 313 -22.53 -13.33 0.50
C ARG A 313 -21.44 -12.25 0.37
N VAL A 314 -20.17 -12.63 0.47
CA VAL A 314 -19.05 -11.69 0.28
C VAL A 314 -18.06 -12.25 -0.73
N VAL A 315 -17.68 -11.40 -1.70
CA VAL A 315 -16.60 -11.68 -2.65
C VAL A 315 -15.54 -10.61 -2.50
N ILE A 316 -14.28 -11.00 -2.29
CA ILE A 316 -13.16 -10.09 -2.03
C ILE A 316 -12.11 -10.24 -3.13
N VAL A 317 -11.82 -9.16 -3.84
CA VAL A 317 -10.72 -9.09 -4.81
C VAL A 317 -9.88 -7.87 -4.49
N PRO A 318 -8.78 -8.01 -3.72
CA PRO A 318 -7.90 -6.88 -3.44
C PRO A 318 -7.29 -6.32 -4.74
N THR A 319 -7.09 -5.01 -4.78
CA THR A 319 -6.51 -4.35 -5.96
C THR A 319 -5.07 -4.82 -6.16
N PRO A 320 -4.64 -5.18 -7.38
CA PRO A 320 -3.25 -5.55 -7.60
C PRO A 320 -2.36 -4.32 -7.83
N PRO A 321 -1.08 -4.33 -7.40
CA PRO A 321 -0.16 -3.25 -7.73
C PRO A 321 0.14 -3.21 -9.23
N HIS A 322 0.11 -2.00 -9.82
CA HIS A 322 0.65 -1.78 -11.15
C HIS A 322 2.20 -1.81 -11.10
N LEU A 323 2.79 -2.95 -11.47
CA LEU A 323 4.25 -3.15 -11.45
C LEU A 323 5.01 -2.29 -12.47
N GLY A 324 4.35 -1.88 -13.55
CA GLY A 324 4.89 -0.94 -14.54
C GLY A 324 4.99 0.51 -14.04
N TYR A 325 4.39 0.85 -12.88
CA TYR A 325 4.43 2.18 -12.29
C TYR A 325 5.65 2.37 -11.39
N THR A 326 6.30 3.54 -11.49
CA THR A 326 7.52 3.85 -10.72
C THR A 326 7.28 3.82 -9.21
N PRO A 327 8.28 3.42 -8.39
CA PRO A 327 8.21 3.58 -6.95
C PRO A 327 7.94 5.04 -6.54
N PHE A 328 7.16 5.24 -5.48
CA PHE A 328 6.86 6.58 -4.95
C PHE A 328 7.91 7.07 -3.96
N TYR A 329 8.56 6.14 -3.23
CA TYR A 329 9.65 6.48 -2.30
C TYR A 329 10.71 5.38 -2.31
N SER A 330 11.80 5.62 -3.06
CA SER A 330 12.99 4.76 -3.06
C SER A 330 14.03 5.33 -2.10
N SER A 331 14.68 4.46 -1.33
CA SER A 331 15.81 4.86 -0.48
C SER A 331 17.00 3.92 -0.68
N THR A 332 18.00 4.06 0.19
CA THR A 332 19.25 3.29 0.17
C THR A 332 19.52 2.64 1.50
N ARG A 333 20.34 1.59 1.49
CA ARG A 333 20.77 0.91 2.71
C ARG A 333 21.62 1.84 3.59
N PRO A 334 21.60 1.64 4.92
CA PRO A 334 22.51 2.37 5.80
C PRO A 334 23.98 2.11 5.45
N GLY A 335 24.81 3.15 5.54
CA GLY A 335 26.28 3.01 5.47
C GLY A 335 26.95 3.24 4.11
N LEU A 336 26.20 3.56 3.04
CA LEU A 336 26.81 4.00 1.78
C LEU A 336 27.58 5.32 1.96
N SER A 337 28.77 5.38 1.37
CA SER A 337 29.57 6.60 1.28
C SER A 337 29.00 7.59 0.26
N THR A 338 29.40 8.86 0.36
CA THR A 338 29.01 9.90 -0.61
C THR A 338 29.43 9.54 -2.05
N ALA A 339 30.56 8.85 -2.22
CA ALA A 339 31.01 8.40 -3.54
C ALA A 339 30.09 7.31 -4.10
N GLU A 340 29.72 6.33 -3.27
CA GLU A 340 28.80 5.26 -3.65
C GLU A 340 27.39 5.80 -3.95
N LEU A 341 26.88 6.76 -3.16
CA LEU A 341 25.60 7.40 -3.43
C LEU A 341 25.57 8.11 -4.80
N LYS A 342 26.63 8.87 -5.12
CA LYS A 342 26.77 9.51 -6.44
C LYS A 342 26.90 8.49 -7.56
N GLN A 343 27.64 7.41 -7.33
CA GLN A 343 27.80 6.33 -8.30
C GLN A 343 26.46 5.62 -8.55
N LEU A 344 25.68 5.35 -7.51
CA LEU A 344 24.35 4.75 -7.62
C LEU A 344 23.42 5.62 -8.46
N GLU A 345 23.33 6.92 -8.14
CA GLU A 345 22.51 7.87 -8.89
C GLU A 345 22.91 7.92 -10.37
N GLN A 346 24.22 7.91 -10.65
CA GLN A 346 24.75 7.89 -12.00
C GLN A 346 24.35 6.60 -12.74
N LEU A 347 24.50 5.42 -12.12
CA LEU A 347 24.13 4.14 -12.71
C LEU A 347 22.62 4.05 -13.01
N GLU A 348 21.78 4.53 -12.08
CA GLU A 348 20.33 4.62 -12.29
C GLU A 348 19.98 5.53 -13.48
N LYS A 349 20.64 6.70 -13.58
CA LYS A 349 20.43 7.64 -14.68
C LYS A 349 20.90 7.07 -16.03
N GLU A 350 22.02 6.37 -16.03
CA GLU A 350 22.55 5.70 -17.23
C GLU A 350 21.61 4.61 -17.72
N SER A 351 21.08 3.77 -16.82
CA SER A 351 20.09 2.76 -17.18
C SER A 351 18.87 3.39 -17.84
N LEU A 352 18.26 4.39 -17.20
CA LEU A 352 17.09 5.07 -17.74
C LEU A 352 17.38 5.75 -19.09
N THR A 353 18.56 6.34 -19.24
CA THR A 353 18.97 7.00 -20.49
C THR A 353 19.18 5.99 -21.61
N ALA A 354 19.83 4.85 -21.33
CA ALA A 354 20.04 3.79 -22.31
C ALA A 354 18.69 3.20 -22.77
N LEU A 355 17.75 3.00 -21.84
CA LEU A 355 16.41 2.52 -22.15
C LEU A 355 15.65 3.49 -23.07
N LYS A 356 15.69 4.80 -22.76
CA LYS A 356 15.10 5.85 -23.62
C LYS A 356 15.72 5.92 -25.01
N ARG A 357 16.96 5.47 -25.17
CA ARG A 357 17.67 5.42 -26.46
C ARG A 357 17.45 4.09 -27.21
N GLY A 358 16.58 3.21 -26.73
CA GLY A 358 16.33 1.91 -27.34
C GLY A 358 17.50 0.94 -27.22
N ASN A 359 18.35 1.09 -26.20
CA ASN A 359 19.48 0.19 -25.93
C ASN A 359 19.23 -0.58 -24.62
N PRO A 360 18.37 -1.62 -24.63
CA PRO A 360 18.00 -2.37 -23.44
C PRO A 360 19.20 -3.11 -22.82
N GLU A 361 20.12 -3.66 -23.62
CA GLU A 361 21.30 -4.35 -23.10
C GLU A 361 22.20 -3.44 -22.26
N ARG A 362 22.47 -2.21 -22.73
CA ARG A 362 23.22 -1.22 -21.94
C ARG A 362 22.44 -0.82 -20.69
N ALA A 363 21.13 -0.69 -20.80
CA ALA A 363 20.27 -0.36 -19.67
C ALA A 363 20.31 -1.44 -18.58
N ILE A 364 20.28 -2.71 -18.98
CA ILE A 364 20.44 -3.88 -18.09
C ILE A 364 21.80 -3.84 -17.41
N ARG A 365 22.90 -3.60 -18.14
CA ARG A 365 24.25 -3.54 -17.53
C ARG A 365 24.33 -2.47 -16.44
N SER A 366 23.90 -1.24 -16.72
CA SER A 366 23.90 -0.16 -15.74
C SER A 366 22.95 -0.45 -14.56
N ALA A 367 21.78 -1.04 -14.82
CA ALA A 367 20.82 -1.38 -13.77
C ALA A 367 21.31 -2.51 -12.85
N ARG A 368 21.93 -3.57 -13.41
CA ARG A 368 22.55 -4.64 -12.62
C ARG A 368 23.72 -4.11 -11.77
N ALA A 369 24.50 -3.19 -12.30
CA ALA A 369 25.56 -2.53 -11.53
C ALA A 369 24.99 -1.65 -10.39
N ALA A 370 23.86 -0.97 -10.62
CA ALA A 370 23.17 -0.22 -9.57
C ALA A 370 22.67 -1.15 -8.44
N VAL A 371 22.00 -2.24 -8.81
CA VAL A 371 21.53 -3.27 -7.87
C VAL A 371 22.69 -3.93 -7.09
N ALA A 372 23.82 -4.20 -7.75
CA ALA A 372 24.99 -4.76 -7.08
C ALA A 372 25.63 -3.77 -6.08
N LEU A 373 25.50 -2.47 -6.32
CA LEU A 373 26.00 -1.42 -5.44
C LEU A 373 25.07 -1.22 -4.22
N ASP A 374 23.76 -1.23 -4.46
CA ASP A 374 22.72 -1.19 -3.43
C ASP A 374 21.49 -1.99 -3.85
N ASP A 375 21.35 -3.16 -3.25
CA ASP A 375 20.25 -4.11 -3.45
C ASP A 375 18.96 -3.70 -2.70
N SER A 376 18.98 -2.59 -1.95
CA SER A 376 17.80 -2.02 -1.31
C SER A 376 17.19 -0.85 -2.09
N SER A 377 17.79 -0.42 -3.21
CA SER A 377 17.23 0.64 -4.04
C SER A 377 16.07 0.13 -4.88
N ALA A 378 14.84 0.49 -4.49
CA ALA A 378 13.62 0.23 -5.26
C ALA A 378 13.73 0.76 -6.70
N LYS A 379 14.35 1.92 -6.89
CA LYS A 379 14.56 2.53 -8.20
C LYS A 379 15.56 1.75 -9.05
N ALA A 380 16.63 1.22 -8.47
CA ALA A 380 17.59 0.38 -9.19
C ALA A 380 16.92 -0.91 -9.70
N TRP A 381 16.14 -1.58 -8.83
CA TRP A 381 15.35 -2.76 -9.21
C TRP A 381 14.28 -2.44 -10.25
N PHE A 382 13.57 -1.31 -10.11
CA PHE A 382 12.57 -0.88 -11.08
C PHE A 382 13.20 -0.65 -12.47
N ASN A 383 14.34 0.03 -12.51
CA ASN A 383 15.10 0.26 -13.74
C ASN A 383 15.57 -1.06 -14.35
N LEU A 384 16.02 -2.03 -13.53
CA LEU A 384 16.38 -3.37 -14.00
C LEU A 384 15.17 -4.06 -14.63
N GLY A 385 14.04 -4.08 -13.94
CA GLY A 385 12.79 -4.66 -14.43
C GLY A 385 12.32 -4.05 -15.75
N LYS A 386 12.28 -2.72 -15.86
CA LYS A 386 11.94 -2.03 -17.13
C LYS A 386 12.93 -2.36 -18.26
N SER A 387 14.22 -2.48 -17.93
CA SER A 387 15.26 -2.79 -18.92
C SER A 387 15.17 -4.23 -19.42
N LEU A 388 14.92 -5.20 -18.51
CA LEU A 388 14.69 -6.60 -18.83
C LEU A 388 13.44 -6.78 -19.68
N ASN A 389 12.34 -6.08 -19.32
CA ASN A 389 11.10 -6.10 -20.09
C ASN A 389 11.32 -5.62 -21.52
N ALA A 390 12.07 -4.53 -21.71
CA ALA A 390 12.39 -4.02 -23.05
C ALA A 390 13.33 -4.94 -23.85
N ASN A 391 14.02 -5.87 -23.17
CA ASN A 391 14.87 -6.88 -23.79
C ASN A 391 14.12 -8.21 -24.08
N GLY A 392 12.83 -8.31 -23.75
CA GLY A 392 12.05 -9.54 -23.86
C GLY A 392 12.28 -10.57 -22.74
N GLU A 393 13.04 -10.22 -21.70
CA GLU A 393 13.31 -11.09 -20.54
C GLU A 393 12.18 -10.93 -19.50
N TYR A 394 10.96 -11.30 -19.85
CA TYR A 394 9.76 -10.95 -19.09
C TYR A 394 9.69 -11.55 -17.68
N ALA A 395 9.97 -12.85 -17.50
CA ALA A 395 9.94 -13.46 -16.17
C ALA A 395 10.90 -12.75 -15.19
N SER A 396 12.17 -12.59 -15.59
CA SER A 396 13.18 -11.85 -14.82
C SER A 396 12.80 -10.38 -14.59
N ALA A 397 12.13 -9.76 -15.56
CA ALA A 397 11.62 -8.39 -15.43
C ALA A 397 10.58 -8.29 -14.32
N ILE A 398 9.61 -9.21 -14.31
CA ILE A 398 8.57 -9.26 -13.29
C ILE A 398 9.15 -9.50 -11.91
N ASP A 399 10.10 -10.43 -11.75
CA ASP A 399 10.75 -10.68 -10.46
C ASP A 399 11.45 -9.42 -9.92
N ALA A 400 12.17 -8.68 -10.79
CA ALA A 400 12.80 -7.42 -10.42
C ALA A 400 11.78 -6.33 -10.05
N LEU A 401 10.62 -6.27 -10.72
CA LEU A 401 9.58 -5.28 -10.44
C LEU A 401 8.80 -5.60 -9.17
N VAL A 402 8.58 -6.87 -8.85
CA VAL A 402 8.01 -7.31 -7.57
C VAL A 402 8.93 -6.87 -6.43
N LEU A 403 10.24 -7.12 -6.54
CA LEU A 403 11.20 -6.68 -5.52
C LEU A 403 11.28 -5.14 -5.43
N ALA A 404 11.25 -4.44 -6.57
CA ALA A 404 11.17 -2.98 -6.60
C ALA A 404 9.92 -2.44 -5.89
N HIS A 405 8.80 -3.13 -6.01
CA HIS A 405 7.56 -2.79 -5.30
C HIS A 405 7.70 -3.03 -3.79
N SER A 406 8.25 -4.17 -3.36
CA SER A 406 8.47 -4.45 -1.94
C SER A 406 9.40 -3.45 -1.25
N LEU A 407 10.40 -2.92 -1.98
CA LEU A 407 11.35 -1.91 -1.50
C LEU A 407 10.82 -0.46 -1.58
N ASP A 408 9.61 -0.24 -2.12
CA ASP A 408 8.97 1.09 -2.15
C ASP A 408 8.42 1.43 -0.76
N LEU A 409 9.17 2.24 -0.01
CA LEU A 409 8.89 2.51 1.40
C LEU A 409 7.62 3.34 1.61
N SER A 410 7.06 3.92 0.54
CA SER A 410 5.86 4.73 0.63
C SER A 410 4.62 3.95 1.05
N ARG A 411 4.59 2.64 0.76
CA ARG A 411 3.41 1.78 0.88
C ARG A 411 2.14 2.34 0.23
N LYS A 412 2.29 3.24 -0.75
CA LYS A 412 1.16 3.91 -1.41
C LYS A 412 0.38 2.94 -2.30
N ARG A 413 1.09 2.07 -3.01
CA ARG A 413 0.48 1.06 -3.88
C ARG A 413 -0.04 -0.10 -3.02
N SER A 414 -1.11 -0.74 -3.49
CA SER A 414 -1.65 -1.97 -2.88
C SER A 414 -0.56 -3.03 -2.73
N GLN A 415 -0.64 -3.84 -1.68
CA GLN A 415 0.35 -4.88 -1.36
C GLN A 415 -0.16 -6.26 -1.80
N PRO A 416 0.67 -7.12 -2.44
CA PRO A 416 0.28 -8.49 -2.80
C PRO A 416 -0.27 -9.30 -1.62
N ALA A 417 0.29 -9.12 -0.42
CA ALA A 417 -0.15 -9.78 0.81
C ALA A 417 -1.62 -9.51 1.19
N PHE A 418 -2.24 -8.43 0.70
CA PHE A 418 -3.67 -8.21 0.90
C PHE A 418 -4.53 -9.30 0.27
N ALA A 419 -4.11 -9.87 -0.87
CA ALA A 419 -4.80 -10.99 -1.50
C ALA A 419 -4.69 -12.27 -0.66
N GLU A 420 -3.51 -12.54 -0.10
CA GLU A 420 -3.28 -13.69 0.79
C GLU A 420 -4.15 -13.59 2.04
N ILE A 421 -4.21 -12.40 2.66
CA ILE A 421 -5.09 -12.12 3.80
C ILE A 421 -6.55 -12.32 3.42
N ALA A 422 -7.02 -11.79 2.29
CA ALA A 422 -8.40 -11.96 1.86
C ALA A 422 -8.78 -13.44 1.65
N ILE A 423 -7.87 -14.23 1.05
CA ILE A 423 -8.06 -15.68 0.88
C ILE A 423 -8.13 -16.39 2.23
N GLN A 424 -7.22 -16.06 3.16
CA GLN A 424 -7.24 -16.66 4.50
C GLN A 424 -8.50 -16.30 5.29
N VAL A 425 -8.91 -15.02 5.28
CA VAL A 425 -10.15 -14.57 5.91
C VAL A 425 -11.36 -15.31 5.35
N CYS A 426 -11.42 -15.51 4.03
CA CYS A 426 -12.52 -16.24 3.40
C CYS A 426 -12.50 -17.74 3.66
N ALA A 427 -11.32 -18.35 3.78
CA ALA A 427 -11.19 -19.73 4.23
C ALA A 427 -11.70 -19.92 5.66
N ASP A 428 -11.43 -18.96 6.55
CA ASP A 428 -11.83 -19.00 7.96
C ASP A 428 -13.32 -18.73 8.16
N LEU A 429 -13.88 -17.75 7.46
CA LEU A 429 -15.21 -17.21 7.73
C LEU A 429 -16.29 -17.64 6.73
N GLY A 430 -15.91 -18.28 5.62
CA GLY A 430 -16.86 -18.80 4.62
C GLY A 430 -17.30 -17.78 3.58
N CYS A 431 -16.36 -17.08 2.95
CA CYS A 431 -16.60 -16.21 1.80
C CYS A 431 -15.76 -16.65 0.58
N SER A 432 -15.81 -15.89 -0.52
CA SER A 432 -14.96 -16.13 -1.69
C SER A 432 -13.96 -15.01 -1.90
N ALA A 433 -12.71 -15.35 -2.23
CA ALA A 433 -11.68 -14.38 -2.57
C ALA A 433 -10.78 -14.89 -3.68
N ALA A 434 -10.18 -13.97 -4.44
CA ALA A 434 -9.17 -14.28 -5.44
C ALA A 434 -8.08 -13.22 -5.50
N SER A 435 -6.87 -13.64 -5.89
CA SER A 435 -5.76 -12.74 -6.15
C SER A 435 -5.79 -12.25 -7.58
N ALA A 436 -6.22 -11.00 -7.79
CA ALA A 436 -6.04 -10.33 -9.08
C ALA A 436 -4.54 -10.11 -9.41
N HIS A 437 -3.67 -10.12 -8.39
CA HIS A 437 -2.22 -10.01 -8.58
C HIS A 437 -1.65 -11.27 -9.25
N GLU A 438 -1.94 -12.45 -8.73
CA GLU A 438 -1.50 -13.71 -9.34
C GLU A 438 -2.07 -13.88 -10.76
N HIS A 439 -3.34 -13.51 -10.96
CA HIS A 439 -3.97 -13.57 -12.27
C HIS A 439 -3.27 -12.69 -13.32
N ILE A 440 -2.82 -11.49 -12.95
CA ILE A 440 -2.10 -10.63 -13.92
C ILE A 440 -0.63 -11.05 -14.07
N LEU A 441 0.00 -11.58 -13.01
CA LEU A 441 1.39 -12.06 -13.05
C LEU A 441 1.57 -13.23 -14.00
N GLU A 442 0.62 -14.17 -14.05
CA GLU A 442 0.67 -15.31 -14.96
C GLU A 442 0.85 -14.85 -16.42
N THR A 443 0.06 -13.87 -16.85
CA THR A 443 0.19 -13.27 -18.19
C THR A 443 1.46 -12.41 -18.29
N ALA A 444 1.77 -11.60 -17.29
CA ALA A 444 2.89 -10.66 -17.34
C ALA A 444 4.26 -11.36 -17.42
N ARG A 445 4.39 -12.58 -16.87
CA ARG A 445 5.61 -13.39 -17.00
C ARG A 445 5.86 -13.88 -18.43
N HIS A 446 4.82 -13.95 -19.26
CA HIS A 446 4.91 -14.36 -20.67
C HIS A 446 4.91 -13.16 -21.64
N ASP A 447 4.09 -12.14 -21.37
CA ASP A 447 3.86 -11.01 -22.29
C ASP A 447 4.53 -9.70 -21.83
N GLY A 448 5.16 -9.71 -20.66
CA GLY A 448 5.75 -8.53 -20.05
C GLY A 448 4.71 -7.51 -19.57
N LEU A 449 5.12 -6.25 -19.51
CA LEU A 449 4.33 -5.14 -18.96
C LEU A 449 3.17 -4.67 -19.84
N ALA A 450 3.04 -5.17 -21.07
CA ALA A 450 1.95 -4.78 -21.97
C ALA A 450 0.56 -5.09 -21.38
N ILE A 451 0.44 -6.15 -20.58
CA ILE A 451 -0.81 -6.45 -19.87
C ILE A 451 -1.14 -5.40 -18.82
N TYR A 452 -0.15 -4.86 -18.11
CA TYR A 452 -0.40 -3.78 -17.16
C TYR A 452 -0.83 -2.49 -17.87
N GLU A 453 -0.20 -2.15 -19.00
CA GLU A 453 -0.54 -0.97 -19.80
C GLU A 453 -1.96 -1.05 -20.40
N SER A 454 -2.48 -2.24 -20.68
CA SER A 454 -3.87 -2.40 -21.16
C SER A 454 -4.90 -2.34 -20.03
N ARG A 455 -4.55 -2.82 -18.83
CA ARG A 455 -5.49 -2.85 -17.69
C ARG A 455 -5.51 -1.55 -16.90
N PHE A 456 -4.37 -0.88 -16.74
CA PHE A 456 -4.21 0.29 -15.88
C PHE A 456 -3.91 1.55 -16.68
N GLY A 457 -4.57 2.66 -16.32
CA GLY A 457 -4.22 3.98 -16.87
C GLY A 457 -3.30 4.81 -15.98
N ASP A 458 -3.21 4.47 -14.69
CA ASP A 458 -2.23 5.00 -13.74
C ASP A 458 -1.83 3.90 -12.73
N HIS A 459 -1.32 4.25 -11.54
CA HIS A 459 -0.90 3.25 -10.55
C HIS A 459 -2.03 2.39 -9.95
N GLU A 460 -3.31 2.81 -10.07
CA GLU A 460 -4.44 2.17 -9.38
C GLU A 460 -5.74 2.17 -10.20
N HIS A 461 -5.97 3.16 -11.07
CA HIS A 461 -7.20 3.28 -11.84
C HIS A 461 -7.14 2.46 -13.13
N LEU A 462 -8.20 1.68 -13.34
CA LEU A 462 -8.31 0.76 -14.46
C LEU A 462 -8.91 1.43 -15.69
N HIS A 463 -8.47 0.98 -16.86
CA HIS A 463 -9.18 1.16 -18.12
C HIS A 463 -10.48 0.33 -18.13
N PRO A 464 -11.41 0.55 -19.09
CA PRO A 464 -12.57 -0.31 -19.27
C PRO A 464 -12.20 -1.80 -19.40
N GLU A 465 -11.12 -2.11 -20.11
CA GLU A 465 -10.58 -3.48 -20.24
C GLU A 465 -10.09 -4.03 -18.89
N GLY A 466 -9.54 -3.19 -18.02
CA GLY A 466 -9.19 -3.55 -16.64
C GLY A 466 -10.42 -3.84 -15.79
N ASN A 467 -11.44 -3.00 -15.86
CA ASN A 467 -12.71 -3.21 -15.14
C ASN A 467 -13.41 -4.50 -15.60
N ALA A 468 -13.44 -4.76 -16.91
CA ALA A 468 -13.99 -6.00 -17.46
C ALA A 468 -13.22 -7.25 -17.00
N TRP A 469 -11.89 -7.14 -16.83
CA TRP A 469 -11.05 -8.21 -16.30
C TRP A 469 -11.35 -8.51 -14.83
N VAL A 470 -11.43 -7.49 -13.97
CA VAL A 470 -11.82 -7.69 -12.56
C VAL A 470 -13.25 -8.23 -12.45
N ALA A 471 -14.18 -7.71 -13.27
CA ALA A 471 -15.55 -8.21 -13.32
C ALA A 471 -15.61 -9.69 -13.71
N ALA A 472 -14.70 -10.17 -14.57
CA ALA A 472 -14.60 -11.59 -14.92
C ALA A 472 -14.22 -12.43 -13.70
N ILE A 473 -13.17 -12.06 -12.97
CA ILE A 473 -12.73 -12.73 -11.74
C ILE A 473 -13.87 -12.81 -10.73
N VAL A 474 -14.55 -11.67 -10.47
CA VAL A 474 -15.68 -11.62 -9.53
C VAL A 474 -16.84 -12.48 -10.00
N SER A 475 -17.20 -12.42 -11.28
CA SER A 475 -18.31 -13.21 -11.83
C SER A 475 -18.02 -14.71 -11.73
N ASP A 476 -16.78 -15.14 -11.96
CA ASP A 476 -16.42 -16.55 -11.89
C ASP A 476 -16.54 -17.08 -10.46
N LEU A 477 -16.17 -16.28 -9.45
CA LEU A 477 -16.38 -16.62 -8.03
C LEU A 477 -17.87 -16.76 -7.69
N LEU A 478 -18.69 -15.78 -8.05
CA LEU A 478 -20.14 -15.79 -7.79
C LEU A 478 -20.85 -16.97 -8.49
N LEU A 479 -20.49 -17.25 -9.75
CA LEU A 479 -21.06 -18.33 -10.53
C LEU A 479 -20.61 -19.71 -10.01
N ALA A 480 -19.39 -19.83 -9.49
CA ALA A 480 -18.90 -21.07 -8.90
C ALA A 480 -19.65 -21.42 -7.60
N GLU A 481 -20.00 -20.44 -6.78
CA GLU A 481 -20.81 -20.66 -5.58
C GLU A 481 -22.19 -21.22 -5.92
N TRP A 482 -22.85 -20.73 -6.97
CA TRP A 482 -24.16 -21.24 -7.38
C TRP A 482 -24.14 -22.69 -7.83
N ARG A 483 -23.08 -23.12 -8.53
CA ARG A 483 -22.93 -24.52 -8.93
C ARG A 483 -22.78 -25.47 -7.74
N LYS A 484 -22.41 -24.96 -6.56
CA LYS A 484 -22.29 -25.76 -5.33
C LYS A 484 -23.59 -25.78 -4.51
N GLY A 485 -24.50 -24.82 -4.73
CA GLY A 485 -25.73 -24.64 -3.96
C GLY A 485 -27.02 -25.07 -4.66
N GLY A 486 -26.96 -25.46 -5.93
CA GLY A 486 -28.05 -26.14 -6.65
C GLY A 486 -27.72 -27.61 -6.85
#